data_AF-A0ABC8QQY3-F1
#
_entry.id   AF-A0ABC8QQY3-F1
#
_cell.length_a   1.000
_cell.length_b   1.000
_cell.length_c   1.000
_cell.angle_alpha   90.00
_cell.angle_beta   90.00
_cell.angle_gamma   90.00
#
_symmetry.space_group_name_H-M   'P 1'
#
loop_
_entity.id
_entity.type
_entity.pdbx_description
1 polymer ?
#
loop_
_entity_poly.entity_id
_entity_poly.type
_entity_poly.pdbx_seq_one_letter_code
_entity_poly.pdbx_strand_id
1 'polypeptide(L)'
;MEALRTSYGDTYSDLDSDPDSDRTPPPPSNTDPTQPSNLLPPPLLSLLNPPNSLGTFDYLEHGMASRVRSFPHGEGNYALHVYIPVNIPPATKKELAQFLKRVTPLVPGLHVVNADVPLNNLLRDDQKLEQVAFEREFHISLGRTVPIRVHQKDSILAMLRQKFQTHSRYWIDFNKWEVFVNDDRTRTFLSIEVTAGGLAEITKQIQAVNRIYKLHNLPEFYKDPRPHISIAWALGDIGDLLKRVVAAEMKRFIVVEGSSQKRIFTSKFSGIKCRIGNKHHKICKFQEE
;
A
#
# COMPACT_ATOMS: atom_id res chain seq x y z
N MET A 1 25.09 -0.49 56.54
CA MET A 1 24.60 -0.33 57.93
C MET A 1 23.82 0.97 57.93
N GLU A 2 22.53 1.11 58.17
CA GLU A 2 21.35 0.37 58.70
C GLU A 2 20.15 1.08 58.03
N ALA A 3 19.07 0.51 57.51
CA ALA A 3 18.08 -0.43 58.06
C ALA A 3 17.37 0.04 59.35
N LEU A 4 16.16 0.57 59.16
CA LEU A 4 14.92 0.33 59.94
C LEU A 4 14.75 0.87 61.38
N ARG A 5 13.58 1.51 61.60
CA ARG A 5 12.65 1.41 62.76
C ARG A 5 11.36 2.17 62.34
N THR A 6 10.18 1.57 62.10
CA THR A 6 9.18 0.95 63.03
C THR A 6 8.79 1.93 64.15
N SER A 7 7.52 2.29 64.46
CA SER A 7 6.44 1.40 64.91
C SER A 7 5.19 2.19 65.39
N TYR A 8 3.98 1.76 64.95
CA TYR A 8 2.71 1.51 65.70
C TYR A 8 1.86 2.59 66.44
N GLY A 9 0.53 2.35 66.35
CA GLY A 9 -0.55 2.66 67.32
C GLY A 9 -1.67 3.53 66.71
N ASP A 10 -2.97 3.26 66.76
CA ASP A 10 -3.79 2.21 67.38
C ASP A 10 -5.19 2.18 66.71
N THR A 11 -5.83 1.01 66.76
CA THR A 11 -7.18 0.62 66.35
C THR A 11 -8.23 0.83 67.46
N TYR A 12 -9.46 1.24 67.13
CA TYR A 12 -10.78 0.88 67.74
C TYR A 12 -11.88 1.30 66.72
N SER A 13 -12.62 0.43 66.00
CA SER A 13 -13.83 -0.37 66.37
C SER A 13 -14.92 0.45 67.09
N ASP A 14 -16.23 0.47 66.77
CA ASP A 14 -17.08 -0.37 65.89
C ASP A 14 -18.56 0.15 65.90
N LEU A 15 -19.35 -0.19 64.85
CA LEU A 15 -20.84 -0.43 64.78
C LEU A 15 -21.82 0.78 64.87
N ASP A 16 -22.97 0.92 64.16
CA ASP A 16 -23.85 0.00 63.37
C ASP A 16 -24.90 0.74 62.48
N SER A 17 -25.29 0.10 61.35
CA SER A 17 -26.60 -0.03 60.61
C SER A 17 -27.56 1.15 60.33
N ASP A 18 -27.80 1.59 59.06
CA ASP A 18 -28.79 1.16 57.99
C ASP A 18 -30.03 2.11 57.90
N PRO A 19 -30.88 2.13 56.84
CA PRO A 19 -30.66 2.18 55.39
C PRO A 19 -31.56 3.24 54.64
N ASP A 20 -31.40 3.32 53.31
CA ASP A 20 -32.39 3.71 52.28
C ASP A 20 -32.64 5.20 51.91
N SER A 21 -32.16 5.59 50.72
CA SER A 21 -32.84 6.53 49.79
C SER A 21 -32.12 6.55 48.44
N ASP A 22 -32.55 5.64 47.58
CA ASP A 22 -32.80 5.81 46.13
C ASP A 22 -32.29 7.10 45.45
N ARG A 23 -31.36 6.94 44.48
CA ARG A 23 -31.11 7.84 43.32
C ARG A 23 -30.08 7.22 42.36
N THR A 24 -30.55 6.74 41.23
CA THR A 24 -29.77 6.27 40.07
C THR A 24 -29.28 7.44 39.18
N PRO A 25 -28.11 7.29 38.53
CA PRO A 25 -27.99 7.56 37.08
C PRO A 25 -27.21 6.45 36.29
N PRO A 26 -27.18 6.48 34.93
CA PRO A 26 -27.17 5.31 34.03
C PRO A 26 -25.80 4.65 33.72
N PRO A 27 -25.78 3.48 33.04
CA PRO A 27 -24.60 2.63 32.92
C PRO A 27 -23.59 3.09 31.85
N PRO A 28 -22.32 2.67 31.94
CA PRO A 28 -21.31 2.95 30.94
C PRO A 28 -21.60 2.20 29.64
N SER A 29 -21.51 2.96 28.55
CA SER A 29 -21.62 2.56 27.16
C SER A 29 -20.61 1.47 26.75
N ASN A 30 -21.12 0.49 26.01
CA ASN A 30 -20.40 -0.51 25.23
C ASN A 30 -19.21 0.06 24.45
N THR A 31 -18.07 -0.62 24.53
CA THR A 31 -17.03 -0.59 23.50
C THR A 31 -16.72 -2.04 23.09
N ASP A 32 -17.41 -2.49 22.05
CA ASP A 32 -16.92 -3.57 21.20
C ASP A 32 -15.58 -3.16 20.56
N PRO A 33 -14.52 -3.98 20.60
CA PRO A 33 -13.34 -3.74 19.79
C PRO A 33 -13.66 -4.04 18.32
N THR A 34 -13.84 -2.97 17.56
CA THR A 34 -14.11 -2.97 16.12
C THR A 34 -12.85 -3.36 15.33
N GLN A 35 -13.00 -4.37 14.46
CA GLN A 35 -12.30 -4.72 13.21
C GLN A 35 -10.77 -4.47 13.05
N PRO A 36 -9.99 -5.48 12.60
CA PRO A 36 -8.66 -5.23 12.07
C PRO A 36 -8.73 -4.44 10.75
N SER A 37 -7.92 -3.39 10.73
CA SER A 37 -7.80 -2.32 9.74
C SER A 37 -7.38 -2.80 8.34
N ASN A 38 -8.29 -2.68 7.36
CA ASN A 38 -8.05 -2.85 5.92
C ASN A 38 -7.34 -1.65 5.25
N LEU A 39 -6.55 -0.89 5.99
CA LEU A 39 -5.80 0.20 5.37
C LEU A 39 -4.73 -0.40 4.44
N LEU A 40 -4.20 0.44 3.52
CA LEU A 40 -2.86 0.44 2.89
C LEU A 40 -2.78 0.20 1.38
N PRO A 41 -2.50 1.27 0.61
CA PRO A 41 -1.15 1.43 0.06
C PRO A 41 -0.50 2.75 0.51
N PRO A 42 0.85 2.86 0.46
CA PRO A 42 1.48 4.16 0.52
C PRO A 42 1.02 5.02 -0.67
N PRO A 43 1.10 6.36 -0.57
CA PRO A 43 0.74 7.24 -1.66
C PRO A 43 1.47 6.82 -2.95
N LEU A 44 0.67 6.56 -4.00
CA LEU A 44 1.09 6.32 -5.39
C LEU A 44 2.37 7.06 -5.74
N LEU A 45 3.35 6.38 -6.34
CA LEU A 45 4.56 7.01 -6.89
C LEU A 45 4.28 8.10 -7.91
N SER A 46 3.15 8.04 -8.59
CA SER A 46 2.73 9.10 -9.50
C SER A 46 2.41 10.41 -8.73
N LEU A 47 2.14 10.37 -7.39
CA LEU A 47 1.92 11.53 -6.48
C LEU A 47 3.16 12.37 -6.25
N LEU A 48 4.31 11.90 -6.75
CA LEU A 48 5.59 12.55 -6.59
C LEU A 48 6.03 13.30 -7.87
N ASN A 49 5.34 13.10 -8.99
CA ASN A 49 5.66 13.75 -10.26
C ASN A 49 5.03 15.16 -10.31
N PRO A 50 5.80 16.23 -10.59
CA PRO A 50 5.22 17.46 -11.14
C PRO A 50 4.68 17.18 -12.55
N PRO A 51 3.73 18.00 -13.07
CA PRO A 51 3.01 17.75 -14.33
C PRO A 51 3.90 17.53 -15.56
N ASN A 52 5.17 17.98 -15.54
CA ASN A 52 5.96 18.17 -16.75
C ASN A 52 7.10 17.17 -16.99
N SER A 53 7.15 16.02 -16.31
CA SER A 53 8.23 15.04 -16.55
C SER A 53 7.88 14.00 -17.63
N LEU A 54 7.81 14.49 -18.87
CA LEU A 54 8.12 13.89 -20.17
C LEU A 54 7.55 12.52 -20.59
N GLY A 55 6.84 12.53 -21.73
CA GLY A 55 6.54 11.39 -22.59
C GLY A 55 5.21 11.53 -23.35
N THR A 56 5.23 12.38 -24.38
CA THR A 56 4.20 12.69 -25.39
C THR A 56 3.02 11.71 -25.52
N PHE A 57 1.85 12.15 -25.04
CA PHE A 57 0.54 11.76 -25.55
C PHE A 57 -0.34 13.02 -25.55
N ASP A 58 -0.29 13.80 -26.63
CA ASP A 58 -0.94 15.11 -26.80
C ASP A 58 -2.48 15.07 -26.91
N TYR A 59 -3.16 14.07 -26.34
CA TYR A 59 -4.61 13.90 -26.55
C TYR A 59 -5.48 14.06 -25.31
N LEU A 60 -4.93 14.40 -24.13
CA LEU A 60 -5.72 14.51 -22.90
C LEU A 60 -5.20 15.65 -21.99
N GLU A 61 -5.04 16.86 -22.55
CA GLU A 61 -5.19 18.07 -21.73
C GLU A 61 -6.69 18.33 -21.50
N HIS A 62 -7.05 18.88 -20.34
CA HIS A 62 -8.39 19.13 -19.78
C HIS A 62 -8.84 18.13 -18.72
N GLY A 63 -8.40 18.38 -17.48
CA GLY A 63 -8.96 17.75 -16.28
C GLY A 63 -7.94 17.29 -15.22
N MET A 64 -6.78 17.93 -15.11
CA MET A 64 -5.81 17.59 -14.05
C MET A 64 -6.29 18.14 -12.71
N ALA A 65 -6.94 17.32 -11.89
CA ALA A 65 -7.10 17.61 -10.47
C ALA A 65 -5.71 17.78 -9.86
N SER A 66 -5.44 18.96 -9.30
CA SER A 66 -4.17 19.31 -8.65
C SER A 66 -3.77 18.23 -7.63
N ARG A 67 -2.62 17.60 -7.89
CA ARG A 67 -2.14 16.42 -7.19
C ARG A 67 -1.36 16.83 -5.94
N VAL A 68 -2.02 16.76 -4.78
CA VAL A 68 -1.46 17.21 -3.49
C VAL A 68 -0.54 16.15 -2.89
N ARG A 69 0.69 16.54 -2.49
CA ARG A 69 1.60 15.68 -1.73
C ARG A 69 1.11 15.53 -0.29
N SER A 70 1.36 14.37 0.31
CA SER A 70 1.08 14.15 1.74
C SER A 70 1.95 14.99 2.68
N PHE A 71 2.98 15.67 2.17
CA PHE A 71 3.82 16.61 2.91
C PHE A 71 4.28 17.79 2.04
N PRO A 72 4.45 18.99 2.61
CA PRO A 72 4.88 20.18 1.88
C PRO A 72 6.33 20.07 1.39
N HIS A 73 6.62 20.65 0.22
CA HIS A 73 8.00 20.80 -0.25
C HIS A 73 8.71 21.85 0.61
N GLY A 74 9.64 21.40 1.45
CA GLY A 74 10.68 22.25 2.04
C GLY A 74 11.98 22.07 1.28
N GLU A 75 12.75 23.14 1.14
CA GLU A 75 14.11 23.07 0.61
C GLU A 75 14.91 22.03 1.43
N GLY A 76 15.44 21.01 0.75
CA GLY A 76 16.15 19.90 1.39
C GLY A 76 15.32 18.65 1.74
N ASN A 77 14.00 18.63 1.53
CA ASN A 77 13.15 17.44 1.75
C ASN A 77 12.87 16.67 0.46
N TYR A 78 13.17 15.37 0.45
CA TYR A 78 13.01 14.47 -0.70
C TYR A 78 12.14 13.29 -0.32
N ALA A 79 11.17 12.94 -1.18
CA ALA A 79 10.37 11.74 -1.01
C ALA A 79 11.23 10.50 -1.30
N LEU A 80 11.41 9.62 -0.31
CA LEU A 80 12.04 8.31 -0.45
C LEU A 80 10.95 7.24 -0.62
N HIS A 81 11.11 6.38 -1.62
CA HIS A 81 10.28 5.19 -1.80
C HIS A 81 11.11 4.01 -2.30
N VAL A 82 11.05 2.90 -1.59
CA VAL A 82 11.77 1.66 -1.91
C VAL A 82 10.75 0.60 -2.35
N TYR A 83 10.98 -0.02 -3.50
CA TYR A 83 10.00 -0.92 -4.10
C TYR A 83 10.61 -1.99 -5.01
N ILE A 84 9.85 -3.06 -5.24
CA ILE A 84 10.12 -4.08 -6.25
C ILE A 84 9.38 -3.70 -7.53
N PRO A 85 10.08 -3.45 -8.66
CA PRO A 85 9.47 -3.35 -9.97
C PRO A 85 8.81 -4.65 -10.46
N VAL A 86 7.59 -4.54 -11.00
CA VAL A 86 6.78 -5.66 -11.47
C VAL A 86 6.27 -5.38 -12.88
N ASN A 87 6.57 -6.29 -13.80
CA ASN A 87 5.98 -6.30 -15.14
C ASN A 87 4.91 -7.39 -15.21
N ILE A 88 3.76 -7.01 -15.78
CA ILE A 88 2.64 -7.92 -16.00
C ILE A 88 2.86 -8.63 -17.35
N PRO A 89 2.81 -9.98 -17.41
CA PRO A 89 2.96 -10.72 -18.65
C PRO A 89 1.94 -10.29 -19.72
N PRO A 90 2.31 -10.25 -21.02
CA PRO A 90 1.42 -9.78 -22.08
C PRO A 90 0.05 -10.49 -22.15
N ALA A 91 0.02 -11.81 -21.95
CA ALA A 91 -1.23 -12.58 -21.94
C ALA A 91 -2.19 -12.10 -20.84
N THR A 92 -1.67 -11.88 -19.63
CA THR A 92 -2.44 -11.39 -18.48
C THR A 92 -2.94 -9.96 -18.67
N LYS A 93 -2.21 -9.09 -19.40
CA LYS A 93 -2.66 -7.70 -19.65
C LYS A 93 -4.08 -7.66 -20.25
N LYS A 94 -4.39 -8.59 -21.16
CA LYS A 94 -5.72 -8.70 -21.79
C LYS A 94 -6.80 -9.07 -20.79
N GLU A 95 -6.55 -10.08 -19.95
CA GLU A 95 -7.48 -10.53 -18.91
C GLU A 95 -7.76 -9.41 -17.90
N LEU A 96 -6.72 -8.68 -17.48
CA LEU A 96 -6.87 -7.55 -16.57
C LEU A 96 -7.61 -6.39 -17.23
N ALA A 97 -7.36 -6.10 -18.51
CA ALA A 97 -8.10 -5.09 -19.26
C ALA A 97 -9.60 -5.44 -19.32
N GLN A 98 -9.95 -6.69 -19.62
CA GLN A 98 -11.32 -7.16 -19.60
C GLN A 98 -11.96 -7.07 -18.21
N PHE A 99 -11.22 -7.39 -17.15
CA PHE A 99 -11.69 -7.22 -15.78
C PHE A 99 -11.98 -5.75 -15.46
N LEU A 100 -11.05 -4.84 -15.78
CA LEU A 100 -11.25 -3.39 -15.60
C LEU A 100 -12.46 -2.88 -16.38
N LYS A 101 -12.69 -3.38 -17.61
CA LYS A 101 -13.87 -3.02 -18.42
C LYS A 101 -15.19 -3.39 -17.76
N ARG A 102 -15.25 -4.48 -17.00
CA ARG A 102 -16.47 -4.90 -16.29
C ARG A 102 -16.69 -4.11 -15.00
N VAL A 103 -15.62 -3.78 -14.29
CA VAL A 103 -15.69 -3.02 -13.03
C VAL A 103 -15.97 -1.54 -13.26
N THR A 104 -15.41 -0.95 -14.32
CA THR A 104 -15.45 0.49 -14.57
C THR A 104 -16.88 1.07 -14.67
N PRO A 105 -17.86 0.46 -15.38
CA PRO A 105 -19.23 0.96 -15.43
C PRO A 105 -19.94 0.94 -14.07
N LEU A 106 -19.52 0.04 -13.17
CA LEU A 106 -20.11 -0.15 -11.84
C LEU A 106 -19.51 0.81 -10.80
N VAL A 107 -18.31 1.33 -11.06
CA VAL A 107 -17.60 2.27 -10.19
C VAL A 107 -17.06 3.43 -11.04
N PRO A 108 -17.93 4.38 -11.43
CA PRO A 108 -17.50 5.56 -12.17
C PRO A 108 -16.51 6.36 -11.31
N GLY A 109 -15.41 6.81 -11.92
CA GLY A 109 -14.36 7.56 -11.23
C GLY A 109 -13.08 6.76 -10.95
N LEU A 110 -12.98 5.51 -11.39
CA LEU A 110 -11.70 4.80 -11.41
C LEU A 110 -10.75 5.40 -12.45
N HIS A 111 -9.50 5.56 -12.06
CA HIS A 111 -8.39 6.05 -12.86
C HIS A 111 -7.29 5.00 -12.94
N VAL A 112 -6.57 4.98 -14.06
CA VAL A 112 -5.37 4.16 -14.24
C VAL A 112 -4.24 4.66 -13.33
N VAL A 113 -3.64 3.77 -12.54
CA VAL A 113 -2.56 4.09 -11.58
C VAL A 113 -1.34 4.76 -12.22
N ASN A 114 -0.94 4.30 -13.40
CA ASN A 114 0.30 4.72 -14.04
C ASN A 114 0.18 5.95 -14.96
N ALA A 115 -1.05 6.29 -15.38
CA ALA A 115 -1.32 7.35 -16.35
C ALA A 115 -2.22 8.46 -15.80
N ASP A 116 -2.91 8.24 -14.67
CA ASP A 116 -3.87 9.18 -14.08
C ASP A 116 -5.05 9.54 -15.01
N VAL A 117 -5.38 8.63 -15.93
CA VAL A 117 -6.48 8.78 -16.88
C VAL A 117 -7.73 8.04 -16.38
N PRO A 118 -8.92 8.64 -16.41
CA PRO A 118 -10.18 7.95 -16.10
C PRO A 118 -10.37 6.70 -16.97
N LEU A 119 -10.68 5.56 -16.37
CA LEU A 119 -10.89 4.29 -17.09
C LEU A 119 -12.07 4.38 -18.08
N ASN A 120 -13.09 5.19 -17.78
CA ASN A 120 -14.22 5.45 -18.68
C ASN A 120 -13.79 5.90 -20.08
N ASN A 121 -12.69 6.66 -20.18
CA ASN A 121 -12.18 7.19 -21.44
C ASN A 121 -11.51 6.11 -22.31
N LEU A 122 -11.23 4.95 -21.74
CA LEU A 122 -10.49 3.86 -22.37
C LEU A 122 -11.39 2.66 -22.72
N LEU A 123 -12.66 2.65 -22.32
CA LEU A 123 -13.54 1.47 -22.49
C LEU A 123 -13.85 1.09 -23.94
N ARG A 124 -13.76 2.05 -24.87
CA ARG A 124 -14.12 1.84 -26.28
C ARG A 124 -13.00 1.23 -27.12
N ASP A 125 -11.78 1.22 -26.62
CA ASP A 125 -10.60 0.77 -27.34
C ASP A 125 -9.74 -0.12 -26.45
N ASP A 126 -9.85 -1.44 -26.67
CA ASP A 126 -9.16 -2.48 -25.91
C ASP A 126 -7.64 -2.32 -26.00
N GLN A 127 -7.12 -1.99 -27.18
CA GLN A 127 -5.70 -1.84 -27.40
C GLN A 127 -5.16 -0.61 -26.66
N LYS A 128 -5.90 0.51 -26.70
CA LYS A 128 -5.56 1.71 -25.94
C LYS A 128 -5.67 1.48 -24.44
N LEU A 129 -6.67 0.73 -23.97
CA LEU A 129 -6.78 0.36 -22.57
C LEU A 129 -5.59 -0.47 -22.12
N GLU A 130 -5.21 -1.51 -22.88
CA GLU A 130 -4.04 -2.34 -22.57
C GLU A 130 -2.75 -1.52 -22.52
N GLN A 131 -2.54 -0.66 -23.52
CA GLN A 131 -1.36 0.20 -23.62
C GLN A 131 -1.30 1.23 -22.48
N VAL A 132 -2.38 1.96 -22.22
CA VAL A 132 -2.39 3.01 -21.20
C VAL A 132 -2.36 2.42 -19.79
N ALA A 133 -3.07 1.31 -19.55
CA ALA A 133 -3.18 0.72 -18.23
C ALA A 133 -1.96 -0.12 -17.83
N PHE A 134 -1.37 -0.88 -18.75
CA PHE A 134 -0.43 -1.95 -18.42
C PHE A 134 0.94 -1.87 -19.13
N GLU A 135 1.23 -0.82 -19.91
CA GLU A 135 2.55 -0.68 -20.54
C GLU A 135 3.63 -0.21 -19.57
N ARG A 136 3.24 0.50 -18.51
CA ARG A 136 4.15 0.98 -17.47
C ARG A 136 4.36 -0.08 -16.38
N GLU A 137 5.56 -0.03 -15.80
CA GLU A 137 5.97 -0.91 -14.70
C GLU A 137 5.14 -0.63 -13.43
N PHE A 138 4.66 -1.69 -12.80
CA PHE A 138 4.00 -1.66 -11.49
C PHE A 138 5.02 -1.84 -10.37
N HIS A 139 4.59 -1.66 -9.13
CA HIS A 139 5.50 -1.77 -7.99
C HIS A 139 4.85 -2.41 -6.77
N ILE A 140 5.64 -3.24 -6.06
CA ILE A 140 5.35 -3.67 -4.70
C ILE A 140 6.16 -2.77 -3.76
N SER A 141 5.50 -2.04 -2.88
CA SER A 141 6.16 -1.19 -1.90
C SER A 141 6.85 -2.01 -0.81
N LEU A 142 8.09 -1.67 -0.49
CA LEU A 142 8.88 -2.30 0.58
C LEU A 142 8.97 -1.44 1.85
N GLY A 143 8.44 -0.22 1.79
CA GLY A 143 8.43 0.75 2.88
C GLY A 143 7.43 1.86 2.61
N ARG A 144 7.16 2.69 3.63
CA ARG A 144 6.34 3.90 3.47
C ARG A 144 7.09 4.90 2.59
N THR A 145 6.33 5.72 1.87
CA THR A 145 6.90 6.93 1.25
C THR A 145 7.16 7.94 2.36
N VAL A 146 8.43 8.26 2.60
CA VAL A 146 8.86 9.08 3.75
C VAL A 146 9.71 10.27 3.28
N PRO A 147 9.61 11.44 3.93
CA PRO A 147 10.50 12.55 3.64
C PRO A 147 11.88 12.27 4.23
N ILE A 148 12.93 12.50 3.44
CA ILE A 148 14.33 12.43 3.89
C ILE A 148 15.08 13.72 3.56
N ARG A 149 16.10 14.03 4.35
CA ARG A 149 16.99 15.18 4.14
C ARG A 149 18.16 14.83 3.22
N VAL A 150 18.80 15.85 2.64
CA VAL A 150 19.97 15.68 1.74
C VAL A 150 21.05 14.77 2.35
N HIS A 151 21.42 15.01 3.60
CA HIS A 151 22.49 14.25 4.28
C HIS A 151 22.13 12.77 4.53
N GLN A 152 20.84 12.41 4.55
CA GLN A 152 20.40 11.03 4.76
C GLN A 152 20.50 10.19 3.47
N LYS A 153 20.51 10.82 2.29
CA LYS A 153 20.40 10.14 0.99
C LYS A 153 21.49 9.11 0.75
N ASP A 154 22.74 9.53 0.86
CA ASP A 154 23.89 8.68 0.49
C ASP A 154 24.04 7.51 1.46
N SER A 155 23.81 7.77 2.75
CA SER A 155 23.82 6.74 3.79
C SER A 155 22.71 5.70 3.56
N ILE A 156 21.46 6.12 3.32
CA ILE A 156 20.35 5.21 3.00
C ILE A 156 20.66 4.38 1.75
N LEU A 157 21.13 5.00 0.68
CA LEU A 157 21.46 4.30 -0.56
C LEU A 157 22.60 3.30 -0.38
N ALA A 158 23.64 3.65 0.38
CA ALA A 158 24.74 2.76 0.69
C ALA A 158 24.26 1.55 1.49
N MET A 159 23.46 1.76 2.53
CA MET A 159 22.90 0.70 3.36
C MET A 159 21.96 -0.22 2.58
N LEU A 160 21.10 0.34 1.72
CA LEU A 160 20.25 -0.43 0.82
C LEU A 160 21.09 -1.31 -0.12
N ARG A 161 22.09 -0.73 -0.79
CA ARG A 161 22.95 -1.47 -1.73
C ARG A 161 23.74 -2.57 -1.04
N GLN A 162 24.29 -2.30 0.14
CA GLN A 162 24.99 -3.29 0.95
C GLN A 162 24.05 -4.43 1.36
N LYS A 163 22.84 -4.09 1.84
CA LYS A 163 21.89 -5.08 2.33
C LYS A 163 21.32 -5.97 1.23
N PHE A 164 21.16 -5.42 0.03
CA PHE A 164 20.56 -6.09 -1.12
C PHE A 164 21.57 -6.41 -2.24
N GLN A 165 22.85 -6.53 -1.90
CA GLN A 165 23.94 -6.77 -2.85
C GLN A 165 23.84 -8.13 -3.54
N THR A 166 23.49 -9.18 -2.78
CA THR A 166 23.34 -10.55 -3.25
C THR A 166 21.91 -11.00 -3.04
N HIS A 167 21.14 -11.14 -4.11
CA HIS A 167 19.76 -11.65 -4.06
C HIS A 167 19.55 -12.68 -5.15
N SER A 168 19.03 -13.84 -4.75
CA SER A 168 18.54 -14.86 -5.68
C SER A 168 17.27 -14.38 -6.36
N ARG A 169 17.07 -14.85 -7.59
CA ARG A 169 15.80 -14.65 -8.29
C ARG A 169 14.76 -15.60 -7.71
N TYR A 170 13.54 -15.11 -7.53
CA TYR A 170 12.40 -15.90 -7.09
C TYR A 170 11.15 -15.47 -7.88
N TRP A 171 10.11 -16.30 -7.81
CA TRP A 171 8.83 -16.03 -8.44
C TRP A 171 7.86 -15.40 -7.44
N ILE A 172 7.07 -14.46 -7.93
CA ILE A 172 6.05 -13.73 -7.15
C ILE A 172 4.69 -14.10 -7.71
N ASP A 173 3.83 -14.64 -6.85
CA ASP A 173 2.49 -15.09 -7.20
C ASP A 173 1.45 -14.02 -6.85
N PHE A 174 0.85 -13.43 -7.87
CA PHE A 174 -0.27 -12.51 -7.73
C PHE A 174 -1.56 -13.30 -7.83
N ASN A 175 -2.28 -13.42 -6.72
CA ASN A 175 -3.34 -14.44 -6.61
C ASN A 175 -4.64 -13.96 -6.00
N LYS A 176 -4.69 -12.73 -5.46
CA LYS A 176 -5.89 -12.22 -4.82
C LYS A 176 -6.18 -10.79 -5.24
N TRP A 177 -7.35 -10.55 -5.79
CA TRP A 177 -7.87 -9.19 -5.94
C TRP A 177 -8.20 -8.62 -4.56
N GLU A 178 -7.79 -7.38 -4.32
CA GLU A 178 -8.03 -6.70 -3.07
C GLU A 178 -8.25 -5.21 -3.29
N VAL A 179 -9.01 -4.61 -2.38
CA VAL A 179 -9.24 -3.18 -2.34
C VAL A 179 -8.62 -2.60 -1.09
N PHE A 180 -7.73 -1.64 -1.29
CA PHE A 180 -7.09 -0.92 -0.20
C PHE A 180 -7.51 0.54 -0.18
N VAL A 181 -7.59 1.11 1.02
CA VAL A 181 -7.82 2.54 1.23
C VAL A 181 -6.59 3.13 1.89
N ASN A 182 -6.12 4.30 1.45
CA ASN A 182 -4.97 4.94 2.07
C ASN A 182 -5.26 5.42 3.50
N ASP A 183 -4.20 5.68 4.26
CA ASP A 183 -4.26 6.05 5.68
C ASP A 183 -5.18 7.25 5.96
N ASP A 184 -5.18 8.25 5.08
CA ASP A 184 -5.98 9.48 5.17
C ASP A 184 -7.37 9.35 4.51
N ARG A 185 -7.74 8.18 4.01
CA ARG A 185 -9.05 7.88 3.38
C ARG A 185 -9.41 8.80 2.20
N THR A 186 -8.42 9.40 1.57
CA THR A 186 -8.62 10.28 0.40
C THR A 186 -8.61 9.51 -0.92
N ARG A 187 -8.19 8.24 -0.93
CA ARG A 187 -8.08 7.40 -2.12
C ARG A 187 -8.33 5.93 -1.83
N THR A 188 -9.03 5.29 -2.76
CA THR A 188 -9.25 3.84 -2.79
C THR A 188 -8.52 3.23 -3.97
N PHE A 189 -7.95 2.04 -3.80
CA PHE A 189 -7.11 1.36 -4.79
C PHE A 189 -7.63 -0.04 -5.09
N LEU A 190 -7.81 -0.33 -6.37
CA LEU A 190 -7.97 -1.69 -6.87
C LEU A 190 -6.59 -2.31 -7.07
N SER A 191 -6.32 -3.42 -6.39
CA SER A 191 -4.98 -4.00 -6.30
C SER A 191 -5.02 -5.52 -6.47
N ILE A 192 -3.84 -6.09 -6.73
CA ILE A 192 -3.60 -7.53 -6.70
C ILE A 192 -2.54 -7.82 -5.65
N GLU A 193 -2.94 -8.58 -4.64
CA GLU A 193 -2.16 -8.98 -3.48
C GLU A 193 -1.38 -10.27 -3.75
N VAL A 194 -0.20 -10.35 -3.13
CA VAL A 194 0.67 -11.53 -3.08
C VAL A 194 0.39 -12.26 -1.77
N THR A 195 -0.26 -13.42 -1.83
CA THR A 195 -0.57 -14.23 -0.62
C THR A 195 0.12 -15.59 -0.58
N ALA A 196 0.91 -15.94 -1.62
CA ALA A 196 1.60 -17.23 -1.72
C ALA A 196 3.07 -17.07 -2.15
N GLY A 197 3.45 -17.54 -3.35
CA GLY A 197 4.83 -17.52 -3.83
C GLY A 197 5.46 -16.13 -3.76
N GLY A 198 6.67 -16.06 -3.17
CA GLY A 198 7.45 -14.84 -3.00
C GLY A 198 7.08 -13.99 -1.78
N LEU A 199 5.98 -14.28 -1.06
CA LEU A 199 5.57 -13.51 0.13
C LEU A 199 6.66 -13.52 1.23
N ALA A 200 7.28 -14.67 1.49
CA ALA A 200 8.32 -14.80 2.51
C ALA A 200 9.56 -13.95 2.17
N GLU A 201 10.00 -13.97 0.91
CA GLU A 201 11.12 -13.19 0.41
C GLU A 201 10.85 -11.69 0.50
N ILE A 202 9.66 -11.26 0.05
CA ILE A 202 9.24 -9.85 0.13
C ILE A 202 9.17 -9.40 1.59
N THR A 203 8.63 -10.21 2.49
CA THR A 203 8.55 -9.90 3.92
C THR A 203 9.93 -9.71 4.53
N LYS A 204 10.91 -10.56 4.19
CA LYS A 204 12.31 -10.38 4.60
C LYS A 204 12.90 -9.07 4.08
N GLN A 205 12.57 -8.69 2.85
CA GLN A 205 13.02 -7.42 2.26
C GLN A 205 12.39 -6.21 2.95
N ILE A 206 11.09 -6.26 3.27
CA ILE A 206 10.40 -5.23 4.06
C ILE A 206 11.08 -5.07 5.42
N GLN A 207 11.35 -6.17 6.13
CA GLN A 207 12.03 -6.13 7.42
C GLN A 207 13.43 -5.52 7.31
N ALA A 208 14.16 -5.81 6.22
CA ALA A 208 15.46 -5.21 5.96
C ALA A 208 15.36 -3.69 5.71
N VAL A 209 14.34 -3.24 4.95
CA VAL A 209 14.07 -1.80 4.75
C VAL A 209 13.68 -1.12 6.06
N ASN A 210 12.82 -1.74 6.88
CA ASN A 210 12.42 -1.21 8.20
C ASN A 210 13.62 -0.97 9.12
N ARG A 211 14.60 -1.90 9.15
CA ARG A 211 15.83 -1.72 9.94
C ARG A 211 16.63 -0.49 9.48
N ILE A 212 16.72 -0.26 8.17
CA ILE A 212 17.40 0.93 7.62
C ILE A 212 16.61 2.19 7.98
N TYR A 213 15.28 2.17 7.80
CA TYR A 213 14.42 3.30 8.15
C TYR A 213 14.56 3.68 9.63
N LYS A 214 14.58 2.69 10.53
CA LYS A 214 14.78 2.90 11.96
C LYS A 214 16.11 3.57 12.30
N LEU A 215 17.20 3.19 11.63
CA LEU A 215 18.53 3.82 11.82
C LEU A 215 18.57 5.28 11.38
N HIS A 216 17.64 5.69 10.51
CA HIS A 216 17.47 7.07 10.06
C HIS A 216 16.32 7.80 10.76
N ASN A 217 15.74 7.24 11.83
CA ASN A 217 14.56 7.77 12.51
C ASN A 217 13.36 8.00 11.57
N LEU A 218 13.20 7.14 10.57
CA LEU A 218 12.08 7.15 9.62
C LEU A 218 11.02 6.14 10.07
N PRO A 219 9.72 6.42 9.81
CA PRO A 219 8.65 5.51 10.22
C PRO A 219 8.72 4.20 9.44
N GLU A 220 8.68 3.09 10.17
CA GLU A 220 8.67 1.74 9.60
C GLU A 220 7.44 1.49 8.71
N PHE A 221 7.51 0.42 7.92
CA PHE A 221 6.36 -0.10 7.21
C PHE A 221 5.29 -0.62 8.18
N TYR A 222 4.20 -1.08 7.61
CA TYR A 222 3.02 -1.50 8.37
C TYR A 222 3.28 -2.78 9.17
N LYS A 223 2.60 -2.91 10.32
CA LYS A 223 2.78 -4.06 11.24
C LYS A 223 2.44 -5.38 10.57
N ASP A 224 1.35 -5.40 9.80
CA ASP A 224 0.96 -6.53 8.96
C ASP A 224 1.15 -6.13 7.49
N PRO A 225 2.34 -6.38 6.91
CA PRO A 225 2.62 -6.00 5.54
C PRO A 225 1.81 -6.88 4.58
N ARG A 226 1.08 -6.23 3.67
CA ARG A 226 0.31 -6.88 2.61
C ARG A 226 0.90 -6.52 1.25
N PRO A 227 1.88 -7.25 0.71
CA PRO A 227 2.51 -6.91 -0.56
C PRO A 227 1.52 -6.99 -1.72
N HIS A 228 1.45 -5.95 -2.54
CA HIS A 228 0.51 -5.86 -3.65
C HIS A 228 1.02 -4.91 -4.74
N ILE A 229 0.40 -5.00 -5.91
CA ILE A 229 0.44 -3.94 -6.93
C ILE A 229 -0.91 -3.25 -7.02
N SER A 230 -0.94 -1.94 -7.20
CA SER A 230 -2.18 -1.20 -7.48
C SER A 230 -2.36 -0.98 -8.97
N ILE A 231 -3.56 -1.25 -9.48
CA ILE A 231 -3.89 -1.19 -10.91
C ILE A 231 -4.73 0.04 -11.24
N ALA A 232 -5.75 0.29 -10.42
CA ALA A 232 -6.62 1.45 -10.56
C ALA A 232 -6.84 2.13 -9.21
N TRP A 233 -7.25 3.39 -9.23
CA TRP A 233 -7.54 4.16 -8.03
C TRP A 233 -8.74 5.09 -8.22
N ALA A 234 -9.41 5.47 -7.14
CA ALA A 234 -10.50 6.45 -7.13
C ALA A 234 -10.32 7.45 -5.98
N LEU A 235 -10.92 8.62 -6.12
CA LEU A 235 -10.98 9.63 -5.05
C LEU A 235 -11.96 9.18 -3.95
N GLY A 236 -11.60 9.50 -2.71
CA GLY A 236 -12.38 9.19 -1.51
C GLY A 236 -12.29 7.73 -1.05
N ASP A 237 -12.97 7.46 0.06
CA ASP A 237 -13.19 6.12 0.58
C ASP A 237 -14.46 5.53 -0.06
N ILE A 238 -14.24 4.75 -1.11
CA ILE A 238 -15.27 3.92 -1.76
C ILE A 238 -14.97 2.44 -1.54
N GLY A 239 -14.24 2.11 -0.48
CA GLY A 239 -13.70 0.77 -0.23
C GLY A 239 -14.78 -0.30 -0.24
N ASP A 240 -15.87 -0.08 0.48
CA ASP A 240 -16.97 -1.06 0.58
C ASP A 240 -17.69 -1.28 -0.74
N LEU A 241 -17.94 -0.21 -1.50
CA LEU A 241 -18.55 -0.29 -2.82
C LEU A 241 -17.66 -1.10 -3.77
N LEU A 242 -16.39 -0.72 -3.87
CA LEU A 242 -15.45 -1.36 -4.78
C LEU A 242 -15.21 -2.83 -4.39
N LYS A 243 -15.13 -3.15 -3.09
CA LYS A 243 -15.04 -4.55 -2.61
C LYS A 243 -16.22 -5.38 -3.05
N ARG A 244 -17.45 -4.87 -2.91
CA ARG A 244 -18.67 -5.59 -3.35
C ARG A 244 -18.66 -5.84 -4.85
N VAL A 245 -18.30 -4.83 -5.64
CA VAL A 245 -18.23 -4.93 -7.11
C VAL A 245 -17.17 -5.96 -7.53
N VAL A 246 -15.95 -5.87 -6.99
CA VAL A 246 -14.85 -6.80 -7.28
C VAL A 246 -15.22 -8.22 -6.89
N ALA A 247 -15.83 -8.43 -5.72
CA ALA A 247 -16.27 -9.74 -5.28
C ALA A 247 -17.36 -10.33 -6.18
N ALA A 248 -18.30 -9.51 -6.66
CA ALA A 248 -19.34 -9.95 -7.60
C ALA A 248 -18.73 -10.34 -8.95
N GLU A 249 -17.83 -9.53 -9.51
CA GLU A 249 -17.19 -9.81 -10.79
C GLU A 249 -16.26 -11.04 -10.72
N MET A 250 -15.56 -11.25 -9.60
CA MET A 250 -14.78 -12.46 -9.37
C MET A 250 -15.65 -13.73 -9.30
N LYS A 251 -16.81 -13.66 -8.65
CA LYS A 251 -17.76 -14.79 -8.63
C LYS A 251 -18.27 -15.12 -10.03
N ARG A 252 -18.59 -14.11 -10.84
CA ARG A 252 -19.03 -14.30 -12.24
C ARG A 252 -17.95 -14.97 -13.08
N PHE A 253 -16.69 -14.55 -12.91
CA PHE A 253 -15.56 -15.15 -13.62
C PHE A 253 -15.41 -16.65 -13.31
N ILE A 254 -15.48 -17.04 -12.03
CA ILE A 254 -15.38 -18.44 -11.60
C ILE A 254 -16.54 -19.29 -12.17
N VAL A 255 -17.76 -18.75 -12.19
CA VAL A 255 -18.94 -19.47 -12.68
C VAL A 255 -18.93 -19.64 -14.20
N VAL A 256 -18.46 -18.64 -14.95
CA VAL A 256 -18.49 -18.64 -16.42
C VAL A 256 -17.34 -19.45 -17.02
N GLU A 257 -16.14 -19.36 -16.44
CA GLU A 257 -14.94 -19.97 -17.03
C GLU A 257 -14.56 -21.32 -16.41
N GLY A 258 -15.29 -21.81 -15.40
CA GLY A 258 -15.05 -23.11 -14.75
C GLY A 258 -13.66 -23.23 -14.10
N SER A 259 -12.89 -22.15 -14.07
CA SER A 259 -11.49 -22.14 -13.66
C SER A 259 -11.37 -21.81 -12.19
N SER A 260 -10.85 -22.77 -11.40
CA SER A 260 -10.32 -22.55 -10.06
C SER A 260 -8.95 -21.87 -10.14
N GLN A 261 -8.82 -20.76 -10.87
CA GLN A 261 -7.54 -20.12 -11.10
C GLN A 261 -6.94 -19.64 -9.77
N LYS A 262 -6.07 -20.47 -9.17
CA LYS A 262 -5.40 -20.18 -7.89
C LYS A 262 -4.45 -18.98 -7.96
N ARG A 263 -4.19 -18.44 -9.16
CA ARG A 263 -3.21 -17.40 -9.43
C ARG A 263 -3.63 -16.58 -10.66
N ILE A 264 -3.64 -15.25 -10.54
CA ILE A 264 -3.95 -14.32 -11.64
C ILE A 264 -2.75 -14.24 -12.58
N PHE A 265 -1.55 -14.01 -12.03
CA PHE A 265 -0.31 -14.14 -12.81
C PHE A 265 0.90 -14.37 -11.91
N THR A 266 2.02 -14.70 -12.55
CA THR A 266 3.33 -14.81 -11.89
C THR A 266 4.27 -13.80 -12.51
N SER A 267 5.13 -13.18 -11.70
CA SER A 267 6.22 -12.34 -12.19
C SER A 267 7.54 -12.77 -11.58
N LYS A 268 8.63 -12.67 -12.35
CA LYS A 268 9.98 -12.96 -11.85
C LYS A 268 10.50 -11.74 -11.14
N PHE A 269 11.02 -11.90 -9.92
CA PHE A 269 11.68 -10.82 -9.20
C PHE A 269 12.81 -10.20 -10.04
N SER A 270 12.70 -8.90 -10.29
CA SER A 270 13.60 -8.14 -11.19
C SER A 270 14.54 -7.16 -10.47
N GLY A 271 14.51 -7.16 -9.13
CA GLY A 271 15.41 -6.42 -8.26
C GLY A 271 14.64 -5.47 -7.34
N ILE A 272 15.38 -4.55 -6.69
CA ILE A 272 14.82 -3.48 -5.87
C ILE A 272 15.26 -2.14 -6.46
N LYS A 273 14.32 -1.20 -6.53
CA LYS A 273 14.55 0.19 -6.92
C LYS A 273 14.27 1.10 -5.72
N CYS A 274 14.99 2.20 -5.67
CA CYS A 274 14.81 3.26 -4.70
C CYS A 274 14.62 4.57 -5.45
N ARG A 275 13.51 5.26 -5.20
CA ARG A 275 13.23 6.58 -5.73
C ARG A 275 13.46 7.63 -4.65
N ILE A 276 14.23 8.66 -4.98
CA ILE A 276 14.47 9.82 -4.12
C ILE A 276 14.14 11.08 -4.92
N GLY A 277 12.99 11.69 -4.61
CA GLY A 277 12.43 12.78 -5.41
C GLY A 277 12.18 12.32 -6.86
N ASN A 278 12.87 12.92 -7.83
CA ASN A 278 12.76 12.56 -9.25
C ASN A 278 13.85 11.58 -9.72
N LYS A 279 14.80 11.21 -8.85
CA LYS A 279 15.91 10.31 -9.19
C LYS A 279 15.54 8.86 -8.85
N HIS A 280 15.94 7.95 -9.74
CA HIS A 280 15.75 6.51 -9.59
C HIS A 280 17.11 5.83 -9.41
N HIS A 281 17.20 4.94 -8.43
CA HIS A 281 18.43 4.23 -8.07
C HIS A 281 18.17 2.73 -8.08
N LYS A 282 18.94 1.99 -8.86
CA LYS A 282 18.96 0.52 -8.80
C LYS A 282 19.73 0.09 -7.55
N ILE A 283 19.11 -0.76 -6.73
CA ILE A 283 19.66 -1.20 -5.45
C ILE A 283 20.25 -2.60 -5.57
N CYS A 284 19.52 -3.55 -6.17
CA CYS A 284 19.98 -4.93 -6.31
C CYS A 284 20.94 -5.10 -7.51
N LYS A 285 21.93 -5.98 -7.31
CA LYS A 285 22.65 -6.68 -8.38
C LYS A 285 22.26 -8.16 -8.33
N PHE A 286 22.08 -8.78 -9.49
CA PHE A 286 21.88 -10.22 -9.56
C PHE A 286 23.25 -10.90 -9.53
N GLN A 287 23.35 -12.05 -8.87
CA GLN A 287 24.43 -12.97 -9.19
C GLN A 287 24.17 -13.45 -10.63
N GLU A 288 25.17 -13.27 -11.49
CA GLU A 288 25.24 -14.05 -12.73
C GLU A 288 25.44 -15.50 -12.30
N GLU A 289 24.56 -16.38 -12.80
CA GLU A 289 24.72 -17.84 -12.67
C GLU A 289 25.88 -18.29 -13.54
#